data_AF-A0A1R4EYC3-F1
#
_entry.id   AF-A0A1R4EYC3-F1
#
_cell.length_a   1.000
_cell.length_b   1.000
_cell.length_c   1.000
_cell.angle_alpha   90.00
_cell.angle_beta   90.00
_cell.angle_gamma   90.00
#
_symmetry.space_group_name_H-M   'P 1'
#
loop_
_entity.id
_entity.type
_entity.pdbx_description
1 polymer ?
#
loop_
_entity_poly.entity_id
_entity_poly.type
_entity_poly.pdbx_seq_one_letter_code
_entity_poly.pdbx_strand_id
1 'polypeptide(L)'
;MPNALEQAKQAASAIVGRAAPAPEVPWFWSDQYDVKLQIAGVPFDADRQLLRGDPASGAFSVFHLSGEQIVSVEAVNAPADFMGGRMLIGKATPVDDALLADPAVSIKAVAKPQV
;
A
#
# COMPACT_ATOMS: atom_id res chain seq x y z
N MET A 1 1.56 -13.90 -9.52
CA MET A 1 0.96 -14.11 -8.19
C MET A 1 2.00 -13.78 -7.12
N PRO A 2 1.97 -12.59 -6.50
CA PRO A 2 3.04 -12.12 -5.61
C PRO A 2 3.25 -12.97 -4.36
N ASN A 3 2.16 -13.33 -3.65
CA ASN A 3 2.23 -14.14 -2.43
C ASN A 3 2.91 -15.52 -2.67
N ALA A 4 2.54 -16.21 -3.75
CA ALA A 4 3.13 -17.52 -4.07
C ALA A 4 4.65 -17.43 -4.32
N LEU A 5 5.10 -16.35 -4.97
CA LEU A 5 6.53 -16.15 -5.23
C LEU A 5 7.30 -15.79 -3.96
N GLU A 6 6.72 -14.97 -3.09
CA GLU A 6 7.31 -14.63 -1.80
C GLU A 6 7.48 -15.89 -0.93
N GLN A 7 6.40 -16.67 -0.75
CA GLN A 7 6.45 -17.90 0.02
C GLN A 7 7.40 -18.96 -0.57
N ALA A 8 7.52 -19.04 -1.90
CA ALA A 8 8.48 -19.92 -2.55
C ALA A 8 9.94 -19.56 -2.19
N LYS A 9 10.28 -18.26 -2.09
CA LYS A 9 11.62 -17.81 -1.67
C LYS A 9 11.88 -18.15 -0.20
N GLN A 10 10.87 -18.00 0.66
CA GLN A 10 10.96 -18.39 2.08
C GLN A 10 11.25 -19.89 2.21
N ALA A 11 10.46 -20.73 1.55
CA ALA A 11 10.61 -22.18 1.57
C ALA A 11 11.96 -22.63 1.02
N ALA A 12 12.40 -22.07 -0.11
CA ALA A 12 13.71 -22.37 -0.68
C ALA A 12 14.85 -22.04 0.28
N SER A 13 14.80 -20.87 0.94
CA SER A 13 15.82 -20.45 1.90
C SER A 13 15.91 -21.40 3.10
N ALA A 14 14.76 -21.86 3.60
CA ALA A 14 14.70 -22.87 4.66
C ALA A 14 15.32 -24.21 4.23
N ILE A 15 15.00 -24.70 3.03
CA ILE A 15 15.54 -25.97 2.49
C ILE A 15 17.06 -25.93 2.36
N VAL A 16 17.62 -24.80 1.89
CA VAL A 16 19.08 -24.68 1.67
C VAL A 16 19.85 -24.11 2.87
N GLY A 17 19.20 -23.91 4.02
CA GLY A 17 19.83 -23.41 5.23
C GLY A 17 20.33 -21.95 5.14
N ARG A 18 19.63 -21.10 4.38
CA ARG A 18 19.95 -19.66 4.25
C ARG A 18 18.97 -18.79 5.02
N ALA A 19 19.39 -17.57 5.34
CA ALA A 19 18.51 -16.57 5.92
C ALA A 19 17.32 -16.27 4.99
N ALA A 20 16.13 -16.25 5.57
CA ALA A 20 14.90 -15.85 4.91
C ALA A 20 14.98 -14.40 4.41
N PRO A 21 14.44 -14.08 3.22
CA PRO A 21 14.26 -12.69 2.81
C PRO A 21 13.27 -11.98 3.75
N ALA A 22 13.39 -10.66 3.83
CA ALA A 22 12.43 -9.85 4.58
C ALA A 22 11.01 -10.05 4.01
N PRO A 23 9.99 -10.20 4.88
CA PRO A 23 8.61 -10.29 4.43
C PRO A 23 8.22 -9.06 3.62
N GLU A 24 7.53 -9.29 2.51
CA GLU A 24 6.99 -8.20 1.69
C GLU A 24 5.59 -7.81 2.18
N VAL A 25 5.22 -6.53 2.03
CA VAL A 25 3.80 -6.12 2.18
C VAL A 25 2.97 -6.88 1.15
N PRO A 26 1.91 -7.62 1.57
CA PRO A 26 1.01 -8.33 0.66
C PRO A 26 0.42 -7.38 -0.36
N TRP A 27 0.33 -7.82 -1.61
CA TRP A 27 -0.28 -6.99 -2.65
C TRP A 27 -0.91 -7.81 -3.76
N PHE A 28 -1.90 -7.20 -4.39
CA PHE A 28 -2.78 -7.78 -5.38
C PHE A 28 -3.00 -6.78 -6.52
N TRP A 29 -3.49 -7.28 -7.64
CA TRP A 29 -3.89 -6.42 -8.75
C TRP A 29 -5.05 -7.05 -9.50
N SER A 30 -5.81 -6.20 -10.19
CA SER A 30 -6.84 -6.60 -11.14
C SER A 30 -6.79 -5.62 -12.31
N ASP A 31 -6.76 -6.14 -13.53
CA ASP A 31 -7.01 -5.36 -14.74
C ASP A 31 -8.47 -5.62 -15.15
N GLN A 32 -9.29 -4.58 -15.19
CA GLN A 32 -10.70 -4.64 -15.58
C GLN A 32 -10.96 -3.54 -16.61
N TYR A 33 -11.13 -3.91 -17.88
CA TYR A 33 -11.22 -2.93 -18.97
C TYR A 33 -10.02 -1.96 -18.97
N ASP A 34 -10.26 -0.66 -18.90
CA ASP A 34 -9.28 0.42 -18.79
C ASP A 34 -8.89 0.75 -17.34
N VAL A 35 -9.39 -0.01 -16.36
CA VAL A 35 -9.07 0.15 -14.95
C VAL A 35 -7.93 -0.78 -14.52
N LYS A 36 -6.86 -0.17 -14.00
CA LYS A 36 -5.78 -0.85 -13.29
C LYS A 36 -5.97 -0.67 -11.80
N LEU A 37 -6.47 -1.70 -11.13
CA LEU A 37 -6.58 -1.74 -9.66
C LEU A 37 -5.35 -2.42 -9.08
N GLN A 38 -4.67 -1.73 -8.16
CA GLN A 38 -3.56 -2.29 -7.39
C GLN A 38 -3.85 -2.10 -5.90
N ILE A 39 -3.68 -3.17 -5.12
CA ILE A 39 -3.96 -3.17 -3.67
C ILE A 39 -2.70 -3.58 -2.93
N ALA A 40 -2.29 -2.83 -1.91
CA ALA A 40 -1.23 -3.24 -0.99
C ALA A 40 -1.74 -3.22 0.45
N GLY A 41 -1.36 -4.22 1.25
CA GLY A 41 -1.85 -4.43 2.60
C GLY A 41 -3.17 -5.20 2.66
N VAL A 42 -3.71 -5.31 3.88
CA VAL A 42 -5.01 -5.93 4.16
C VAL A 42 -5.78 -5.03 5.13
N PRO A 43 -7.05 -4.68 4.85
CA PRO A 43 -7.76 -3.63 5.60
C PRO A 43 -8.43 -4.13 6.89
N PHE A 44 -8.10 -5.34 7.40
CA PHE A 44 -8.86 -5.99 8.47
C PHE A 44 -8.95 -5.19 9.78
N ASP A 45 -7.91 -4.42 10.12
CA ASP A 45 -7.81 -3.64 11.36
C ASP A 45 -7.93 -2.13 11.13
N ALA A 46 -8.50 -1.71 9.99
CA ALA A 46 -8.66 -0.30 9.67
C ALA A 46 -9.77 0.34 10.52
N ASP A 47 -9.46 1.48 11.14
CA ASP A 47 -10.41 2.31 11.87
C ASP A 47 -11.04 3.42 11.00
N ARG A 48 -10.36 3.80 9.90
CA ARG A 48 -10.86 4.84 8.99
C ARG A 48 -10.36 4.66 7.56
N GLN A 49 -11.03 5.36 6.66
CA GLN A 49 -10.72 5.41 5.23
C GLN A 49 -10.57 6.86 4.77
N LEU A 50 -9.58 7.13 3.93
CA LEU A 50 -9.35 8.42 3.30
C LEU A 50 -9.33 8.25 1.78
N LEU A 51 -10.17 9.04 1.10
CA LEU A 51 -10.19 9.14 -0.35
C LEU A 51 -9.15 10.17 -0.80
N ARG A 52 -8.35 9.81 -1.81
CA ARG A 52 -7.36 10.68 -2.44
C ARG A 52 -7.62 10.71 -3.95
N GLY A 53 -7.83 11.91 -4.49
CA GLY A 53 -8.25 12.09 -5.88
C GLY A 53 -9.77 12.03 -6.06
N ASP A 54 -10.22 11.78 -7.29
CA ASP A 54 -11.64 11.82 -7.64
C ASP A 54 -12.06 10.55 -8.41
N PRO A 55 -12.95 9.71 -7.86
CA PRO A 55 -13.50 8.55 -8.55
C PRO A 55 -14.12 8.86 -9.91
N ALA A 56 -14.73 10.05 -10.08
CA ALA A 56 -15.34 10.43 -11.35
C ALA A 56 -14.29 10.67 -12.46
N SER A 57 -13.02 10.92 -12.09
CA SER A 57 -11.91 11.08 -13.03
C SER A 57 -11.35 9.74 -13.55
N GLY A 58 -11.72 8.62 -12.92
CA GLY A 58 -11.17 7.30 -13.21
C GLY A 58 -9.76 7.06 -12.63
N ALA A 59 -9.22 7.98 -11.84
CA ALA A 59 -7.96 7.83 -11.12
C ALA A 59 -8.08 8.33 -9.67
N PHE A 60 -7.97 7.42 -8.71
CA PHE A 60 -8.10 7.73 -7.27
C PHE A 60 -7.51 6.60 -6.42
N SER A 61 -7.35 6.87 -5.14
CA SER A 61 -6.93 5.86 -4.16
C SER A 61 -7.78 5.94 -2.89
N VAL A 62 -8.02 4.79 -2.27
CA VAL A 62 -8.59 4.69 -0.91
C VAL A 62 -7.51 4.17 0.02
N PHE A 63 -7.13 4.97 1.01
CA PHE A 63 -6.21 4.59 2.06
C PHE A 63 -7.00 4.15 3.29
N HIS A 64 -6.69 2.98 3.81
CA HIS A 64 -7.23 2.46 5.06
C HIS A 64 -6.19 2.65 6.15
N LEU A 65 -6.59 3.25 7.28
CA LEU A 65 -5.68 3.58 8.37
C LEU A 65 -6.08 2.89 9.67
N SER A 66 -5.10 2.63 10.51
CA SER A 66 -5.25 2.20 11.90
C SER A 66 -4.32 3.06 12.75
N GLY A 67 -4.86 3.86 13.67
CA GLY A 67 -4.09 4.90 14.36
C GLY A 67 -3.48 5.87 13.36
N GLU A 68 -2.18 6.13 13.39
CA GLU A 68 -1.55 7.06 12.43
C GLU A 68 -0.97 6.37 11.19
N GLN A 69 -1.18 5.06 11.03
CA GLN A 69 -0.50 4.26 10.02
C GLN A 69 -1.48 3.81 8.94
N ILE A 70 -0.98 3.73 7.70
CA ILE A 70 -1.69 3.09 6.60
C ILE A 70 -1.56 1.57 6.79
N VAL A 71 -2.68 0.85 6.76
CA VAL A 71 -2.72 -0.62 6.80
C VAL A 71 -3.06 -1.23 5.44
N SER A 72 -3.74 -0.47 4.58
CA SER A 72 -4.03 -0.87 3.20
C SER A 72 -4.18 0.35 2.29
N VAL A 73 -3.85 0.18 1.01
CA VAL A 73 -4.19 1.13 -0.06
C VAL A 73 -4.80 0.37 -1.23
N GLU A 74 -5.91 0.88 -1.74
CA GLU A 74 -6.53 0.47 -3.00
C GLU A 74 -6.37 1.62 -4.00
N ALA A 75 -5.56 1.42 -5.04
CA ALA A 75 -5.22 2.43 -6.02
C ALA A 75 -5.80 2.07 -7.39
N VAL A 76 -6.67 2.92 -7.91
CA VAL A 76 -7.31 2.82 -9.22
C VAL A 76 -6.61 3.79 -10.16
N ASN A 77 -5.89 3.27 -11.16
CA ASN A 77 -5.11 4.05 -12.11
C ASN A 77 -4.12 5.05 -11.45
N ALA A 78 -3.69 4.75 -10.22
CA ALA A 78 -2.84 5.60 -9.39
C ALA A 78 -1.57 4.87 -8.94
N PRO A 79 -0.65 4.51 -9.86
CA PRO A 79 0.51 3.67 -9.53
C PRO A 79 1.49 4.32 -8.55
N ALA A 80 1.56 5.66 -8.52
CA ALA A 80 2.38 6.39 -7.57
C ALA A 80 1.88 6.19 -6.13
N ASP A 81 0.57 6.26 -5.92
CA ASP A 81 -0.07 6.04 -4.62
C ASP A 81 0.09 4.59 -4.16
N PHE A 82 -0.07 3.62 -5.06
CA PHE A 82 0.21 2.22 -4.76
C PHE A 82 1.64 2.01 -4.27
N MET A 83 2.64 2.51 -5.02
CA MET A 83 4.05 2.32 -4.67
C MET A 83 4.42 3.06 -3.38
N GLY A 84 3.92 4.29 -3.20
CA GLY A 84 4.13 5.08 -1.99
C GLY A 84 3.46 4.47 -0.78
N GLY A 85 2.17 4.12 -0.89
CA GLY A 85 1.40 3.46 0.16
C GLY A 85 2.02 2.14 0.58
N ARG A 86 2.41 1.27 -0.37
CA ARG A 86 3.11 0.01 -0.08
C ARG A 86 4.42 0.23 0.71
N MET A 87 5.18 1.27 0.36
CA MET A 87 6.41 1.62 1.10
C MET A 87 6.09 2.13 2.52
N LEU A 88 5.07 2.97 2.69
CA LEU A 88 4.67 3.52 3.97
C LEU A 88 4.13 2.43 4.91
N ILE A 89 3.31 1.50 4.39
CA ILE A 89 2.81 0.32 5.11
C ILE A 89 4.00 -0.52 5.61
N GLY A 90 4.96 -0.84 4.73
CA GLY A 90 6.11 -1.68 5.10
C GLY A 90 7.04 -1.05 6.15
N LYS A 91 7.00 0.28 6.30
CA LYS A 91 7.77 1.03 7.30
C LYS A 91 6.96 1.40 8.55
N ALA A 92 5.66 1.11 8.56
CA ALA A 92 4.73 1.55 9.59
C ALA A 92 4.84 3.07 9.87
N THR A 93 5.02 3.86 8.82
CA THR A 93 5.25 5.30 8.92
C THR A 93 3.96 6.03 9.31
N PRO A 94 3.96 6.85 10.38
CA PRO A 94 2.85 7.72 10.70
C PRO A 94 2.62 8.76 9.60
N VAL A 95 1.36 8.98 9.22
CA VAL A 95 0.97 9.93 8.16
C VAL A 95 0.04 11.02 8.68
N ASP A 96 0.06 12.16 7.98
CA ASP A 96 -0.90 13.23 8.19
C ASP A 96 -2.12 13.02 7.28
N ASP A 97 -3.30 12.97 7.88
CA ASP A 97 -4.55 12.67 7.18
C ASP A 97 -4.90 13.71 6.11
N ALA A 98 -4.65 15.01 6.38
CA ALA A 98 -4.96 16.08 5.44
C ALA A 98 -4.02 16.04 4.24
N LEU A 99 -2.72 15.82 4.47
CA LEU A 99 -1.75 15.64 3.38
C LEU A 99 -2.01 14.35 2.58
N LEU A 100 -2.44 13.28 3.23
CA LEU A 100 -2.74 12.01 2.56
C LEU A 100 -3.93 12.15 1.60
N ALA A 101 -4.98 12.85 2.02
CA ALA A 101 -6.18 13.08 1.22
C ALA A 101 -5.94 14.05 0.04
N ASP A 102 -4.95 14.94 0.12
CA ASP A 102 -4.68 15.95 -0.91
C ASP A 102 -3.88 15.39 -2.11
N PRO A 103 -4.49 15.17 -3.29
CA PRO A 103 -3.81 14.63 -4.46
C PRO A 103 -2.66 15.51 -4.98
N ALA A 104 -2.59 16.79 -4.62
CA ALA A 104 -1.51 17.69 -5.01
C ALA A 104 -0.20 17.44 -4.22
N VAL A 105 -0.29 16.83 -3.04
CA VAL A 105 0.87 16.51 -2.20
C VAL A 105 1.48 15.18 -2.67
N SER A 106 2.79 15.10 -2.89
CA SER A 106 3.41 13.81 -3.22
C SER A 106 3.20 12.79 -2.10
N ILE A 107 2.82 11.55 -2.43
CA ILE A 107 2.65 10.47 -1.44
C ILE A 107 3.88 10.24 -0.54
N LYS A 108 5.09 10.62 -0.98
CA LYS A 108 6.31 10.52 -0.17
C LYS A 108 6.42 11.59 0.91
N ALA A 109 5.66 12.69 0.79
CA ALA A 109 5.69 13.85 1.66
C ALA A 109 4.54 13.88 2.68
N VAL A 110 3.70 12.84 2.73
CA VAL A 110 2.56 12.75 3.65
C VAL A 110 2.95 12.24 5.04
N ALA A 111 4.20 11.81 5.22
CA ALA A 111 4.71 11.31 6.49
C ALA A 111 4.78 12.44 7.53
N LYS A 112 4.37 12.14 8.77
CA LYS A 112 4.56 13.05 9.90
C LYS A 112 6.06 13.22 10.19
N PRO A 113 6.51 14.41 10.63
CA PRO A 113 7.87 14.58 11.13
C PRO A 113 8.13 13.60 12.29
N GLN A 114 9.30 12.97 12.31
CA GLN A 114 9.73 12.21 13.48
C GLN A 114 9.97 13.18 14.63
N VAL A 115 9.25 12.97 15.75
CA VAL A 115 9.49 13.64 17.03
C VAL A 115 10.62 12.94 17.77
#